data_AF-A0A968XKW4-F1
#
_entry.id   AF-A0A968XKW4-F1
#
_cell.length_a   1.000
_cell.length_b   1.000
_cell.length_c   1.000
_cell.angle_alpha   90.00
_cell.angle_beta   90.00
_cell.angle_gamma   90.00
#
_symmetry.space_group_name_H-M   'P 1'
#
loop_
_entity.id
_entity.type
_entity.pdbx_description
1 polymer ?
#
loop_
_entity_poly.entity_id
_entity_poly.type
_entity_poly.pdbx_seq_one_letter_code
_entity_poly.pdbx_strand_id
1 'polypeptide(L)'
;MECFAGKGFGKIESLTVSYVGAQGRELLRNEQLQNFNSGFVRSRFCTPTPNPLPSICTPIGNPPPVVQINPAIFGPSPALLNDPNQILAGSAVSITRNGATSDYHALQSQFQSRFTKGFQAVLSYTWAKAIDDVSDETITGIPLQNAVAGLERGSANFDVRQNFVAAISYDLPTWKANGLTKAIFGNWAVDTIIRARTGLPFTVITQNFDPLSFGQNRRVNLIGGVPIWLNDSNAPGGRKLNPAAFSAPQLGFQGTLGRNSLRSFSHQQVDLSIRRNFNLTVKSADSISRRGV
;
A
#
# COMPACT_ATOMS: atom_id res chain seq x y z
N MET A 1 10.78 -19.31 -5.95
CA MET A 1 11.36 -20.46 -5.21
C MET A 1 10.58 -20.59 -3.93
N GLU A 2 9.90 -21.71 -3.72
CA GLU A 2 9.06 -21.94 -2.54
C GLU A 2 9.76 -22.97 -1.64
N CYS A 3 9.98 -22.62 -0.38
CA CYS A 3 10.51 -23.54 0.62
C CYS A 3 9.44 -23.74 1.71
N PHE A 4 9.09 -24.99 1.97
CA PHE A 4 8.09 -25.38 2.97
C PHE A 4 8.73 -26.21 4.07
N ALA A 5 8.43 -25.90 5.32
CA ALA A 5 8.76 -26.72 6.48
C ALA A 5 7.52 -26.85 7.37
N GLY A 6 7.05 -28.08 7.57
CA GLY A 6 5.92 -28.39 8.44
C GLY A 6 6.33 -29.33 9.57
N LYS A 7 5.88 -29.06 10.80
CA LYS A 7 6.06 -29.96 11.94
C LYS A 7 4.72 -30.17 12.64
N GLY A 8 4.33 -31.44 12.78
CA GLY A 8 3.20 -31.83 13.63
C GLY A 8 3.66 -31.95 15.08
N PHE A 9 2.95 -31.31 16.01
CA PHE A 9 3.22 -31.40 17.45
C PHE A 9 2.31 -32.42 18.17
N GLY A 10 1.41 -33.09 17.42
CA GLY A 10 0.53 -34.17 17.87
C GLY A 10 -0.45 -34.58 16.77
N LYS A 11 -1.37 -35.53 17.03
CA LYS A 11 -2.35 -36.01 16.03
C LYS A 11 -3.31 -34.92 15.50
N ILE A 12 -3.36 -33.73 16.11
CA ILE A 12 -4.38 -32.71 15.83
C ILE A 12 -3.83 -31.27 15.82
N GLU A 13 -2.50 -31.11 15.77
CA GLU A 13 -1.84 -29.82 15.71
C GLU A 13 -0.81 -29.80 14.59
N SER A 14 -0.83 -28.73 13.80
CA SER A 14 0.15 -28.50 12.74
C SER A 14 0.66 -27.06 12.79
N LEU A 15 1.97 -26.93 12.62
CA LEU A 15 2.62 -25.66 12.32
C LEU A 15 3.26 -25.78 10.94
N THR A 16 2.87 -24.88 10.05
CA THR A 16 3.46 -24.72 8.73
C THR A 16 4.20 -23.39 8.70
N VAL A 17 5.46 -23.42 8.27
CA VAL A 17 6.25 -22.22 8.00
C VAL A 17 6.71 -22.30 6.55
N SER A 18 6.48 -21.22 5.80
CA SER A 18 6.88 -21.11 4.41
C SER A 18 7.51 -19.77 4.12
N TYR A 19 8.40 -19.78 3.14
CA TYR A 19 8.97 -18.57 2.57
C TYR A 19 8.48 -18.43 1.13
N VAL A 20 8.04 -17.21 0.79
CA VAL A 20 7.58 -16.84 -0.56
C VAL A 20 8.42 -15.66 -1.05
N GLY A 21 9.08 -15.85 -2.19
CA GLY A 21 9.83 -14.80 -2.87
C GLY A 21 9.32 -14.63 -4.30
N ALA A 22 9.06 -13.39 -4.70
CA ALA A 22 8.67 -13.04 -6.07
C ALA A 22 9.49 -11.85 -6.56
N GLN A 23 9.84 -11.88 -7.85
CA GLN A 23 10.63 -10.84 -8.49
C GLN A 23 9.99 -10.49 -9.83
N GLY A 24 9.65 -9.23 -10.01
CA GLY A 24 9.13 -8.66 -11.25
C GLY A 24 10.20 -7.79 -11.92
N ARG A 25 10.41 -8.00 -13.22
CA ARG A 25 11.30 -7.24 -14.08
C ARG A 25 10.54 -6.87 -15.34
N GLU A 26 10.91 -5.77 -15.96
CA GLU A 26 10.25 -5.28 -17.19
C GLU A 26 8.74 -5.13 -17.03
N LEU A 27 8.30 -4.71 -15.83
CA LEU A 27 6.89 -4.44 -15.57
C LEU A 27 6.47 -3.14 -16.25
N LEU A 28 5.17 -3.00 -16.50
CA LEU A 28 4.59 -1.78 -17.06
C LEU A 28 4.85 -0.59 -16.14
N ARG A 29 5.28 0.50 -16.75
CA ARG A 29 5.57 1.77 -16.11
C ARG A 29 5.03 2.89 -16.97
N ASN A 30 4.16 3.70 -16.39
CA ASN A 30 3.73 4.95 -16.99
C ASN A 30 4.69 6.07 -16.57
N GLU A 31 5.22 6.79 -17.55
CA GLU A 31 6.08 7.94 -17.32
C GLU A 31 5.58 9.14 -18.10
N GLN A 32 5.57 10.27 -17.43
CA GLN A 32 5.29 11.54 -18.06
C GLN A 32 6.60 12.22 -18.44
N LEU A 33 6.78 12.44 -19.74
CA LEU A 33 7.88 13.19 -20.31
C LEU A 33 7.37 14.57 -20.73
N GLN A 34 8.15 15.61 -20.46
CA GLN A 34 7.80 16.98 -20.87
C GLN A 34 8.82 17.45 -21.90
N ASN A 35 8.35 17.98 -23.03
CA ASN A 35 9.24 18.43 -24.09
C ASN A 35 9.47 19.95 -23.96
N PHE A 36 10.58 20.32 -23.32
CA PHE A 36 11.05 21.71 -23.30
C PHE A 36 12.32 21.84 -24.15
N ASN A 37 12.30 22.78 -25.09
CA ASN A 37 13.54 23.22 -25.74
C ASN A 37 14.26 24.26 -24.85
N SER A 38 15.59 24.31 -24.96
CA SER A 38 16.44 25.20 -24.17
C SER A 38 16.13 26.70 -24.35
N GLY A 39 15.65 27.11 -25.53
CA GLY A 39 15.24 28.50 -25.81
C GLY A 39 13.96 28.91 -25.06
N PHE A 40 12.97 28.03 -24.97
CA PHE A 40 11.74 28.25 -24.22
C PHE A 40 12.02 28.36 -22.72
N VAL A 41 12.84 27.46 -22.18
CA VAL A 41 13.23 27.51 -20.76
C VAL A 41 13.91 28.84 -20.43
N ARG A 42 14.88 29.25 -21.27
CA ARG A 42 15.64 30.49 -21.07
C ARG A 42 14.79 31.75 -21.17
N SER A 43 13.91 31.84 -22.15
CA SER A 43 13.08 33.03 -22.41
C SER A 43 11.93 33.22 -21.41
N ARG A 44 11.40 32.14 -20.82
CA ARG A 44 10.25 32.22 -19.89
C ARG A 44 10.63 32.13 -18.42
N PHE A 45 11.69 31.40 -18.07
CA PHE A 45 12.04 31.13 -16.66
C PHE A 45 13.40 31.69 -16.24
N CYS A 46 14.24 32.09 -17.19
CA CYS A 46 15.56 32.67 -16.92
C CYS A 46 15.62 34.17 -17.25
N THR A 47 14.50 34.89 -17.09
CA THR A 47 14.47 36.34 -17.27
C THR A 47 15.22 37.03 -16.13
N PRO A 48 15.99 38.11 -16.38
CA PRO A 48 16.98 38.62 -15.41
C PRO A 48 16.45 39.17 -14.08
N THR A 49 15.13 39.20 -13.86
CA THR A 49 14.51 39.87 -12.72
C THR A 49 13.17 39.24 -12.35
N PRO A 50 12.90 38.94 -11.05
CA PRO A 50 13.75 39.16 -9.87
C PRO A 50 14.68 37.97 -9.53
N ASN A 51 15.83 38.30 -8.93
CA ASN A 51 16.89 37.38 -8.45
C ASN A 51 16.51 36.81 -7.05
N PRO A 52 16.90 35.58 -6.67
CA PRO A 52 17.80 34.66 -7.35
C PRO A 52 17.13 33.87 -8.49
N LEU A 53 17.79 33.84 -9.65
CA LEU A 53 17.41 32.96 -10.76
C LEU A 53 17.39 31.49 -10.29
N PRO A 54 16.42 30.66 -10.73
CA PRO A 54 16.42 29.24 -10.42
C PRO A 54 17.74 28.60 -10.87
N SER A 55 18.29 27.62 -10.12
CA SER A 55 19.63 27.06 -10.42
C SER A 55 19.75 26.39 -11.81
N ILE A 56 18.63 26.04 -12.46
CA ILE A 56 18.56 25.64 -13.88
C ILE A 56 19.03 26.74 -14.86
N CYS A 57 19.06 28.00 -14.44
CA CYS A 57 19.43 29.18 -15.23
C CYS A 57 20.87 29.65 -14.99
N THR A 58 21.66 28.93 -14.17
CA THR A 58 23.04 29.33 -13.83
C THR A 58 24.07 28.73 -14.80
N PRO A 59 25.23 29.39 -15.03
CA PRO A 59 26.10 29.13 -16.19
C PRO A 59 26.88 27.79 -16.19
N ILE A 60 26.65 26.89 -15.22
CA ILE A 60 27.41 25.63 -15.08
C ILE A 60 26.72 24.44 -15.76
N GLY A 61 25.53 24.61 -16.33
CA GLY A 61 24.93 23.60 -17.18
C GLY A 61 24.25 24.25 -18.36
N ASN A 62 24.72 23.99 -19.58
CA ASN A 62 23.79 23.93 -20.70
C ASN A 62 22.70 22.94 -20.26
N PRO A 63 21.44 23.36 -20.00
CA PRO A 63 20.44 22.41 -19.59
C PRO A 63 20.29 21.43 -20.75
N PRO A 64 20.57 20.12 -20.56
CA PRO A 64 20.29 19.15 -21.59
C PRO A 64 18.80 19.30 -21.94
N PRO A 65 18.43 19.21 -23.24
CA PRO A 65 17.02 19.23 -23.60
C PRO A 65 16.26 18.23 -22.74
N VAL A 66 15.20 18.69 -22.10
CA VAL A 66 14.28 17.84 -21.35
C VAL A 66 13.57 17.01 -22.43
N VAL A 67 14.13 15.81 -22.67
CA VAL A 67 13.92 14.80 -23.72
C VAL A 67 12.91 15.13 -24.83
N GLN A 68 13.46 15.18 -26.05
CA GLN A 68 12.80 15.50 -27.31
C GLN A 68 12.19 14.23 -27.95
N ILE A 69 10.94 13.89 -27.62
CA ILE A 69 10.17 12.89 -28.37
C ILE A 69 9.62 13.59 -29.61
N ASN A 70 10.39 13.63 -30.68
CA ASN A 70 10.06 14.25 -31.96
C ASN A 70 9.69 15.76 -31.92
N PRO A 71 10.62 16.67 -32.30
CA PRO A 71 10.34 18.10 -32.36
C PRO A 71 9.28 18.51 -33.40
N ALA A 72 8.89 17.62 -34.33
CA ALA A 72 7.86 17.96 -35.32
C ALA A 72 6.43 17.92 -34.73
N ILE A 73 6.19 17.20 -33.63
CA ILE A 73 4.86 17.07 -32.99
C ILE A 73 4.74 18.01 -31.77
N PHE A 74 5.86 18.30 -31.10
CA PHE A 74 5.89 19.02 -29.82
C PHE A 74 6.90 20.18 -29.80
N GLY A 75 7.36 20.63 -30.97
CA GLY A 75 8.39 21.66 -31.09
C GLY A 75 7.87 23.10 -31.14
N PRO A 76 8.78 24.07 -30.96
CA PRO A 76 8.46 25.45 -30.65
C PRO A 76 8.66 26.28 -31.92
N SER A 77 7.63 26.52 -32.71
CA SER A 77 7.73 27.66 -33.61
C SER A 77 7.29 28.90 -32.83
N PRO A 78 8.15 29.92 -32.64
CA PRO A 78 7.76 31.20 -32.06
C PRO A 78 6.58 31.86 -32.80
N ALA A 79 6.34 31.47 -34.05
CA ALA A 79 5.20 31.92 -34.86
C ALA A 79 3.87 31.22 -34.51
N LEU A 80 3.88 30.18 -33.68
CA LEU A 80 2.71 29.31 -33.43
C LEU A 80 2.19 29.34 -31.98
N LEU A 81 2.70 30.23 -31.12
CA LEU A 81 2.23 30.41 -29.74
C LEU A 81 0.75 30.83 -29.63
N ASN A 82 0.14 31.28 -30.73
CA ASN A 82 -1.26 31.71 -30.81
C ASN A 82 -2.13 30.78 -31.68
N ASP A 83 -1.61 29.62 -32.13
CA ASP A 83 -2.41 28.66 -32.89
C ASP A 83 -3.12 27.70 -31.93
N PRO A 84 -4.47 27.80 -31.77
CA PRO A 84 -5.24 26.93 -30.89
C PRO A 84 -5.27 25.47 -31.35
N ASN A 85 -4.80 25.16 -32.56
CA ASN A 85 -4.77 23.80 -33.12
C ASN A 85 -3.43 23.09 -32.93
N GLN A 86 -2.46 23.70 -32.24
CA GLN A 86 -1.11 23.16 -32.01
C GLN A 86 -0.89 22.80 -30.54
N ILE A 87 -0.11 21.74 -30.29
CA ILE A 87 0.24 21.31 -28.93
C ILE A 87 1.23 22.32 -28.33
N LEU A 88 0.86 22.94 -27.21
CA LEU A 88 1.68 23.97 -26.55
C LEU A 88 3.03 23.41 -26.08
N ALA A 89 4.10 24.21 -26.18
CA ALA A 89 5.40 23.89 -25.60
C ALA A 89 5.28 23.61 -24.09
N GLY A 90 5.91 22.54 -23.61
CA GLY A 90 5.74 22.06 -22.23
C GLY A 90 4.55 21.12 -22.02
N SER A 91 3.81 20.76 -23.07
CA SER A 91 2.82 19.70 -22.99
C SER A 91 3.46 18.37 -22.61
N ALA A 92 2.74 17.63 -21.77
CA ALA A 92 3.17 16.35 -21.26
C ALA A 92 2.83 15.22 -22.25
N VAL A 93 3.79 14.33 -22.49
CA VAL A 93 3.60 13.07 -23.21
C VAL A 93 3.71 11.94 -22.20
N SER A 94 2.61 11.21 -22.00
CA SER A 94 2.63 9.99 -21.18
C SER A 94 3.01 8.81 -22.05
N ILE A 95 4.05 8.09 -21.66
CA ILE A 95 4.48 6.85 -22.30
C ILE A 95 4.32 5.69 -21.33
N THR A 96 3.83 4.56 -21.83
CA THR A 96 3.87 3.29 -21.09
C THR A 96 5.00 2.45 -21.67
N ARG A 97 5.92 2.03 -20.82
CA ARG A 97 7.05 1.17 -21.20
C ARG A 97 7.24 0.03 -20.20
N ASN A 98 7.87 -1.04 -20.66
CA ASN A 98 8.39 -2.06 -19.78
C ASN A 98 9.71 -1.56 -19.18
N GLY A 99 9.77 -1.45 -17.86
CA GLY A 99 10.96 -0.93 -17.18
C GLY A 99 10.82 -0.78 -15.67
N ALA A 100 9.65 -1.12 -15.10
CA ALA A 100 9.47 -1.18 -13.66
C ALA A 100 10.00 -2.49 -13.08
N THR A 101 10.38 -2.42 -11.81
CA THR A 101 10.98 -3.54 -11.08
C THR A 101 10.37 -3.68 -9.68
N SER A 102 10.01 -4.90 -9.32
CA SER A 102 9.42 -5.21 -8.01
C SER A 102 10.08 -6.43 -7.39
N ASP A 103 10.24 -6.42 -6.07
CA ASP A 103 10.77 -7.54 -5.30
C ASP A 103 9.90 -7.72 -4.04
N TYR A 104 9.41 -8.94 -3.85
CA TYR A 104 8.56 -9.34 -2.74
C TYR A 104 9.17 -10.51 -2.00
N HIS A 105 9.25 -10.40 -0.68
CA HIS A 105 9.72 -11.45 0.21
C HIS A 105 8.77 -11.58 1.39
N ALA A 106 8.33 -12.79 1.71
CA ALA A 106 7.46 -13.03 2.85
C ALA A 106 7.83 -14.31 3.59
N LEU A 107 7.81 -14.23 4.91
CA LEU A 107 7.73 -15.37 5.81
C LEU A 107 6.27 -15.52 6.23
N GLN A 108 5.71 -16.69 5.98
CA GLN A 108 4.36 -17.05 6.36
C GLN A 108 4.41 -18.18 7.37
N SER A 109 3.60 -18.07 8.41
CA SER A 109 3.44 -19.10 9.41
C SER A 109 1.96 -19.31 9.68
N GLN A 110 1.57 -20.57 9.76
CA GLN A 110 0.21 -20.96 10.07
C GLN A 110 0.23 -22.05 11.14
N PHE A 111 -0.47 -21.80 12.23
CA PHE A 111 -0.73 -22.77 13.28
C PHE A 111 -2.20 -23.17 13.22
N GLN A 112 -2.45 -24.48 13.19
CA GLN A 112 -3.79 -25.04 13.27
C GLN A 112 -3.84 -26.04 14.43
N SER A 113 -4.86 -25.91 15.28
CA SER A 113 -5.12 -26.86 16.35
C SER A 113 -6.61 -27.18 16.44
N ARG A 114 -6.95 -28.45 16.59
CA ARG A 114 -8.29 -28.90 17.00
C ARG A 114 -8.12 -29.74 18.26
N PHE A 115 -8.30 -29.15 19.45
CA PHE A 115 -8.17 -29.91 20.69
C PHE A 115 -9.39 -30.82 20.91
N THR A 116 -9.18 -31.89 21.68
CA THR A 116 -10.17 -32.91 22.02
C THR A 116 -11.25 -32.45 23.02
N LYS A 117 -11.40 -31.15 23.28
CA LYS A 117 -12.35 -30.58 24.25
C LYS A 117 -13.08 -29.33 23.73
N GLY A 118 -13.37 -29.30 22.43
CA GLY A 118 -14.20 -28.23 21.84
C GLY A 118 -13.45 -26.93 21.51
N PHE A 119 -12.13 -26.88 21.62
CA PHE A 119 -11.33 -25.75 21.16
C PHE A 119 -10.78 -26.01 19.76
N GLN A 120 -10.93 -25.04 18.87
CA GLN A 120 -10.33 -25.03 17.55
C GLN A 120 -9.73 -23.66 17.29
N ALA A 121 -8.52 -23.62 16.73
CA ALA A 121 -7.89 -22.37 16.33
C ALA A 121 -7.12 -22.52 15.02
N VAL A 122 -7.18 -21.47 14.22
CA VAL A 122 -6.30 -21.25 13.07
C VAL A 122 -5.70 -19.86 13.24
N LEU A 123 -4.38 -19.81 13.36
CA LEU A 123 -3.60 -18.58 13.48
C LEU A 123 -2.70 -18.47 12.26
N SER A 124 -2.80 -17.36 11.54
CA SER A 124 -1.99 -17.07 10.36
C SER A 124 -1.22 -15.77 10.59
N TYR A 125 0.09 -15.81 10.43
CA TYR A 125 0.95 -14.65 10.53
C TYR A 125 1.86 -14.56 9.31
N THR A 126 1.89 -13.38 8.69
CA THR A 126 2.73 -13.06 7.54
C THR A 126 3.60 -11.86 7.88
N TRP A 127 4.91 -12.03 7.78
CA TRP A 127 5.88 -10.94 7.77
C TRP A 127 6.41 -10.76 6.35
N ALA A 128 6.11 -9.63 5.72
CA ALA A 128 6.38 -9.41 4.31
C ALA A 128 7.08 -8.09 4.02
N LYS A 129 7.76 -8.05 2.89
CA LYS A 129 8.36 -6.85 2.31
C LYS A 129 8.19 -6.83 0.81
N ALA A 130 7.41 -5.86 0.35
CA ALA A 130 7.26 -5.50 -1.05
C ALA A 130 8.02 -4.18 -1.32
N ILE A 131 8.96 -4.21 -2.26
CA ILE A 131 9.69 -3.04 -2.74
C ILE A 131 9.46 -2.92 -4.24
N ASP A 132 9.11 -1.73 -4.71
CA ASP A 132 9.03 -1.43 -6.13
C ASP A 132 9.48 0.00 -6.41
N ASP A 133 9.73 0.30 -7.68
CA ASP A 133 9.93 1.66 -8.17
C ASP A 133 8.61 2.35 -8.57
N VAL A 134 7.58 1.56 -8.88
CA VAL A 134 6.20 2.00 -9.13
C VAL A 134 5.23 0.88 -8.72
N SER A 135 4.07 1.22 -8.14
CA SER A 135 3.06 0.24 -7.71
C SER A 135 1.78 0.23 -8.54
N ASP A 136 1.59 1.23 -9.40
CA ASP A 136 0.37 1.39 -10.20
C ASP A 136 0.76 1.95 -11.57
N GLU A 137 0.18 1.40 -12.63
CA GLU A 137 0.37 1.85 -14.01
C GLU A 137 -0.52 3.06 -14.35
N THR A 138 -1.68 3.17 -13.69
CA THR A 138 -2.78 4.06 -14.11
C THR A 138 -2.71 5.44 -13.48
N ILE A 139 -2.04 5.56 -12.32
CA ILE A 139 -1.82 6.84 -11.66
C ILE A 139 -0.61 7.49 -12.31
N THR A 140 -0.79 8.72 -12.80
CA THR A 140 0.31 9.53 -13.35
C THR A 140 1.40 9.64 -12.28
N GLY A 141 2.47 8.87 -12.49
CA GLY A 141 3.60 8.83 -11.58
C GLY A 141 4.28 10.18 -11.51
N ILE A 142 4.99 10.44 -10.42
CA ILE A 142 5.81 11.64 -10.34
C ILE A 142 6.83 11.57 -11.48
N PRO A 143 6.96 12.61 -12.33
CA PRO A 143 7.94 12.59 -13.41
C PRO A 143 9.33 12.26 -12.85
N LEU A 144 10.04 11.35 -13.50
CA LEU A 144 11.30 10.79 -13.00
C LEU A 144 12.51 11.53 -13.55
N GLN A 145 12.27 12.41 -14.50
CA GLN A 145 13.27 13.25 -15.10
C GLN A 145 13.85 14.15 -14.00
N ASN A 146 15.16 14.03 -13.77
CA ASN A 146 15.87 14.68 -12.66
C ASN A 146 15.47 14.21 -11.25
N ALA A 147 14.81 13.06 -11.12
CA ALA A 147 14.61 12.40 -9.84
C ALA A 147 15.88 11.64 -9.41
N VAL A 148 16.17 11.63 -8.12
CA VAL A 148 17.27 10.83 -7.57
C VAL A 148 16.88 9.36 -7.62
N ALA A 149 17.55 8.57 -8.47
CA ALA A 149 17.20 7.16 -8.72
C ALA A 149 17.04 6.31 -7.45
N GLY A 150 17.80 6.60 -6.40
CA GLY A 150 17.71 5.91 -5.11
C GLY A 150 16.44 6.21 -4.30
N LEU A 151 15.72 7.30 -4.60
CA LEU A 151 14.50 7.68 -3.88
C LEU A 151 13.24 7.07 -4.50
N GLU A 152 13.31 6.59 -5.74
CA GLU A 152 12.15 6.02 -6.45
C GLU A 152 11.86 4.58 -6.00
N ARG A 153 12.91 3.83 -5.66
CA ARG A 153 12.78 2.47 -5.16
C ARG A 153 12.43 2.47 -3.67
N GLY A 154 11.17 2.14 -3.37
CA GLY A 154 10.60 2.25 -2.03
C GLY A 154 9.63 1.11 -1.71
N SER A 155 9.01 1.17 -0.53
CA SER A 155 7.94 0.23 -0.19
C SER A 155 6.79 0.34 -1.22
N ALA A 156 6.26 -0.79 -1.69
CA ALA A 156 5.09 -0.79 -2.56
C ALA A 156 3.86 -0.16 -1.86
N ASN A 157 2.92 0.43 -2.60
CA ASN A 157 1.70 1.04 -2.04
C ASN A 157 0.90 0.04 -1.17
N PHE A 158 0.97 -1.25 -1.50
CA PHE A 158 0.32 -2.37 -0.82
C PHE A 158 1.25 -3.13 0.15
N ASP A 159 2.41 -2.58 0.51
CA ASP A 159 3.39 -3.20 1.39
C ASP A 159 2.94 -3.25 2.87
N VAL A 160 2.22 -4.31 3.22
CA VAL A 160 1.88 -4.65 4.61
C VAL A 160 3.03 -5.45 5.23
N ARG A 161 3.73 -4.83 6.21
CA ARG A 161 4.88 -5.46 6.87
C ARG A 161 4.49 -6.66 7.71
N GLN A 162 3.47 -6.51 8.55
CA GLN A 162 2.99 -7.59 9.40
C GLN A 162 1.48 -7.70 9.24
N ASN A 163 1.00 -8.92 9.05
CA ASN A 163 -0.40 -9.24 8.97
C ASN A 163 -0.68 -10.49 9.81
N PHE A 164 -1.57 -10.35 10.79
CA PHE A 164 -2.00 -11.39 11.69
C PHE A 164 -3.50 -11.59 11.55
N VAL A 165 -3.91 -12.83 11.37
CA VAL A 165 -5.31 -13.24 11.39
C VAL A 165 -5.46 -14.45 12.29
N ALA A 166 -6.39 -14.39 13.24
CA ALA A 166 -6.75 -15.53 14.07
C ALA A 166 -8.24 -15.81 13.94
N ALA A 167 -8.59 -17.08 13.86
CA ALA A 167 -9.94 -17.58 14.04
C ALA A 167 -9.92 -18.61 15.16
N ILE A 168 -10.67 -18.37 16.22
CA ILE A 168 -10.72 -19.20 17.43
C ILE A 168 -12.17 -19.54 17.70
N SER A 169 -12.46 -20.82 17.93
CA SER A 169 -13.77 -21.32 18.37
C SER A 169 -13.58 -22.15 19.62
N TYR A 170 -14.43 -21.90 20.63
CA TYR A 170 -14.39 -22.63 21.88
C TYR A 170 -15.80 -23.01 22.32
N ASP A 171 -16.10 -24.31 22.30
CA ASP A 171 -17.31 -24.85 22.90
C ASP A 171 -17.21 -24.79 24.42
N LEU A 172 -18.13 -24.07 25.05
CA LEU A 172 -18.16 -23.90 26.49
C LEU A 172 -18.50 -25.24 27.16
N PRO A 173 -17.79 -25.63 28.23
CA PRO A 173 -18.07 -26.86 28.94
C PRO A 173 -19.48 -26.80 29.52
N THR A 174 -20.30 -27.79 29.20
CA THR A 174 -21.61 -27.92 29.82
C THR A 174 -21.42 -28.48 31.22
N TRP A 175 -21.80 -27.72 32.24
CA TRP A 175 -21.68 -28.17 33.63
C TRP A 175 -22.62 -29.37 33.88
N LYS A 176 -22.30 -30.22 34.86
CA LYS A 176 -23.17 -31.33 35.27
C LYS A 176 -24.47 -30.74 35.83
N ALA A 177 -25.45 -30.58 34.95
CA ALA A 177 -26.66 -29.81 35.16
C ALA A 177 -27.90 -30.69 34.89
N ASN A 178 -28.92 -30.59 35.75
CA ASN A 178 -30.15 -31.38 35.64
C ASN A 178 -31.18 -30.67 34.76
N GLY A 179 -31.82 -31.43 33.85
CA GLY A 179 -33.00 -31.03 33.08
C GLY A 179 -32.95 -29.60 32.52
N LEU A 180 -33.65 -28.68 33.19
CA LEU A 180 -33.81 -27.28 32.80
C LEU A 180 -32.49 -26.51 32.72
N THR A 181 -31.55 -26.75 33.64
CA THR A 181 -30.27 -26.01 33.68
C THR A 181 -29.37 -26.41 32.51
N LYS A 182 -29.34 -27.69 32.14
CA LYS A 182 -28.69 -28.15 30.90
C LYS A 182 -29.39 -27.63 29.65
N ALA A 183 -30.72 -27.50 29.71
CA ALA A 183 -31.54 -26.94 28.63
C ALA A 183 -31.44 -25.41 28.49
N ILE A 184 -30.77 -24.69 29.40
CA ILE A 184 -30.51 -23.24 29.29
C ILE A 184 -29.03 -22.98 29.04
N PHE A 185 -28.14 -23.65 29.77
CA PHE A 185 -26.69 -23.40 29.76
C PHE A 185 -25.88 -24.42 28.97
N GLY A 186 -26.51 -25.40 28.33
CA GLY A 186 -25.84 -26.38 27.48
C GLY A 186 -25.56 -25.88 26.06
N ASN A 187 -24.48 -26.41 25.48
CA ASN A 187 -24.11 -26.29 24.06
C ASN A 187 -23.84 -24.86 23.56
N TRP A 188 -23.33 -24.00 24.44
CA TRP A 188 -22.85 -22.69 24.03
C TRP A 188 -21.43 -22.79 23.47
N ALA A 189 -21.09 -21.88 22.56
CA ALA A 189 -19.73 -21.69 22.11
C ALA A 189 -19.47 -20.20 21.82
N VAL A 190 -18.20 -19.84 21.89
CA VAL A 190 -17.71 -18.52 21.57
C VAL A 190 -16.79 -18.64 20.37
N ASP A 191 -17.04 -17.84 19.34
CA ASP A 191 -16.16 -17.73 18.18
C ASP A 191 -15.61 -16.32 18.12
N THR A 192 -14.35 -16.20 17.73
CA THR A 192 -13.62 -14.93 17.67
C THR A 192 -12.76 -14.88 16.43
N ILE A 193 -12.84 -13.77 15.70
CA ILE A 193 -11.94 -13.45 14.59
C ILE A 193 -11.15 -12.21 14.96
N ILE A 194 -9.83 -12.28 14.85
CA ILE A 194 -8.92 -11.16 15.10
C ILE A 194 -8.20 -10.87 13.80
N ARG A 195 -8.16 -9.59 13.42
CA ARG A 195 -7.37 -9.09 12.28
C ARG A 195 -6.50 -7.95 12.77
N ALA A 196 -5.20 -8.07 12.58
CA ALA A 196 -4.26 -7.00 12.92
C ALA A 196 -3.21 -6.86 11.83
N ARG A 197 -3.00 -5.66 11.32
CA ARG A 197 -1.97 -5.38 10.33
C ARG A 197 -1.31 -4.03 10.53
N THR A 198 -0.04 -3.92 10.14
CA THR A 198 0.68 -2.65 10.07
C THR A 198 0.08 -1.73 9.01
N GLY A 199 0.19 -0.42 9.20
CA GLY A 199 -0.26 0.57 8.24
C GLY A 199 0.45 0.49 6.89
N LEU A 200 -0.31 0.80 5.84
CA LEU A 200 0.19 0.93 4.48
C LEU A 200 1.15 2.12 4.39
N PRO A 201 2.18 2.03 3.55
CA PRO A 201 3.05 3.16 3.33
C PRO A 201 2.36 4.22 2.48
N PHE A 202 2.81 5.46 2.59
CA PHE A 202 2.34 6.56 1.78
C PHE A 202 3.44 7.59 1.55
N THR A 203 3.20 8.48 0.60
CA THR A 203 4.10 9.56 0.22
C THR A 203 3.39 10.89 0.39
N VAL A 204 4.07 11.89 0.96
CA VAL A 204 3.57 13.26 1.01
C VAL A 204 4.01 13.98 -0.25
N ILE A 205 3.03 14.56 -0.96
CA ILE A 205 3.26 15.36 -2.15
C ILE A 205 2.82 16.80 -1.92
N THR A 206 3.41 17.72 -2.66
CA THR A 206 2.94 19.10 -2.81
C THR A 206 2.18 19.22 -4.12
N GLN A 207 1.17 20.09 -4.14
CA GLN A 207 0.44 20.49 -5.35
C GLN A 207 1.00 21.78 -5.99
N ASN A 208 2.16 22.25 -5.53
CA ASN A 208 2.82 23.40 -6.12
C ASN A 208 3.23 23.08 -7.56
N PHE A 209 2.67 23.84 -8.50
CA PHE A 209 2.95 23.66 -9.92
C PHE A 209 4.42 23.93 -10.23
N ASP A 210 5.09 22.93 -10.81
CA ASP A 210 6.43 23.02 -11.35
C ASP A 210 6.39 22.99 -12.88
N PRO A 211 6.61 24.13 -13.53
CA PRO A 211 6.57 24.24 -14.98
C PRO A 211 7.84 23.70 -15.65
N LEU A 212 8.82 23.16 -14.91
CA LEU A 212 10.13 22.79 -15.46
C LEU A 212 10.37 21.29 -15.63
N SER A 213 9.58 20.43 -14.98
CA SER A 213 9.74 18.97 -15.16
C SER A 213 8.65 18.11 -14.52
N PHE A 214 8.04 18.58 -13.43
CA PHE A 214 7.26 17.70 -12.54
C PHE A 214 5.75 18.00 -12.47
N GLY A 215 5.27 19.12 -13.02
CA GLY A 215 3.86 19.51 -12.95
C GLY A 215 3.40 19.71 -11.50
N GLN A 216 2.20 19.24 -11.15
CA GLN A 216 1.62 19.43 -9.81
C GLN A 216 1.89 18.30 -8.82
N ASN A 217 2.55 17.20 -9.21
CA ASN A 217 2.71 16.04 -8.33
C ASN A 217 4.18 15.82 -8.00
N ARG A 218 4.65 16.46 -6.91
CA ARG A 218 6.06 16.38 -6.47
C ARG A 218 6.14 15.95 -5.02
N ARG A 219 7.17 15.17 -4.67
CA ARG A 219 7.42 14.90 -3.25
C ARG A 219 7.91 16.15 -2.57
N VAL A 220 7.58 16.28 -1.29
CA VAL A 220 8.13 17.32 -0.43
C VAL A 220 9.60 17.00 -0.08
N ASN A 221 10.34 18.01 0.35
CA ASN A 221 11.59 17.80 1.07
C ASN A 221 11.31 17.36 2.50
N LEU A 222 12.10 16.43 3.02
CA LEU A 222 12.11 16.07 4.44
C LEU A 222 13.13 16.95 5.18
N ILE A 223 12.68 17.67 6.21
CA ILE A 223 13.55 18.48 7.07
C ILE A 223 14.12 17.60 8.18
N GLY A 224 15.44 17.40 8.18
CA GLY A 224 16.14 16.62 9.20
C GLY A 224 15.99 17.20 10.60
N GLY A 225 15.85 16.35 11.61
CA GLY A 225 15.74 16.75 13.02
C GLY A 225 14.35 17.22 13.45
N VAL A 226 13.39 17.37 12.54
CA VAL A 226 12.01 17.73 12.86
C VAL A 226 11.15 16.46 12.94
N PRO A 227 10.36 16.25 14.01
CA PRO A 227 9.52 15.06 14.13
C PRO A 227 8.44 15.04 13.05
N ILE A 228 8.31 13.92 12.36
CA ILE A 228 7.31 13.73 11.28
C ILE A 228 5.88 13.66 11.83
N TRP A 229 5.71 13.10 13.02
CA TRP A 229 4.43 12.92 13.68
C TRP A 229 4.35 13.78 14.94
N LEU A 230 3.23 14.48 15.13
CA LEU A 230 2.87 15.14 16.36
C LEU A 230 1.83 14.30 17.08
N ASN A 231 2.02 14.06 18.38
CA ASN A 231 0.99 13.45 19.21
C ASN A 231 -0.16 14.45 19.38
N ASP A 232 -1.39 13.99 19.16
CA ASP A 232 -2.59 14.79 19.27
C ASP A 232 -3.75 13.87 19.67
N SER A 233 -4.18 13.96 20.94
CA SER A 233 -5.27 13.13 21.47
C SER A 233 -6.62 13.42 20.81
N ASN A 234 -6.77 14.57 20.15
CA ASN A 234 -7.99 14.94 19.44
C ASN A 234 -7.98 14.48 17.98
N ALA A 235 -6.82 14.02 17.47
CA ALA A 235 -6.73 13.47 16.12
C ALA A 235 -7.11 11.97 16.11
N PRO A 236 -7.85 11.49 15.10
CA PRO A 236 -8.06 10.06 14.90
C PRO A 236 -6.73 9.30 14.86
N GLY A 237 -6.60 8.28 15.72
CA GLY A 237 -5.35 7.52 15.86
C GLY A 237 -4.27 8.18 16.72
N GLY A 238 -4.59 9.28 17.41
CA GLY A 238 -3.76 9.89 18.47
C GLY A 238 -2.55 10.70 17.98
N ARG A 239 -2.42 10.92 16.67
CA ARG A 239 -1.32 11.70 16.07
C ARG A 239 -1.69 12.26 14.71
N LYS A 240 -0.97 13.29 14.28
CA LYS A 240 -1.09 13.92 12.95
C LYS A 240 0.30 14.18 12.36
N LEU A 241 0.35 14.38 11.03
CA LEU A 241 1.58 14.80 10.37
C LEU A 241 1.98 16.19 10.84
N ASN A 242 3.27 16.40 11.06
CA ASN A 242 3.86 17.70 11.34
C ASN A 242 4.14 18.45 10.04
N PRO A 243 3.42 19.54 9.71
CA PRO A 243 3.72 20.30 8.50
C PRO A 243 5.14 20.87 8.49
N ALA A 244 5.70 21.18 9.67
CA ALA A 244 7.05 21.72 9.80
C ALA A 244 8.17 20.70 9.47
N ALA A 245 7.83 19.41 9.36
CA ALA A 245 8.78 18.38 8.92
C ALA A 245 8.98 18.37 7.39
N PHE A 246 8.19 19.16 6.66
CA PHE A 246 8.15 19.14 5.20
C PHE A 246 8.33 20.54 4.63
N SER A 247 9.03 20.64 3.49
CA SER A 247 9.08 21.89 2.72
C SER A 247 8.87 21.62 1.24
N ALA A 248 8.44 22.65 0.50
CA ALA A 248 8.36 22.55 -0.95
C ALA A 248 9.78 22.44 -1.56
N PRO A 249 10.00 21.54 -2.53
CA PRO A 249 11.24 21.49 -3.30
C PRO A 249 11.36 22.70 -4.25
N GLN A 250 12.60 23.08 -4.54
CA GLN A 250 12.92 24.11 -5.52
C GLN A 250 12.45 23.69 -6.92
N LEU A 251 11.89 24.60 -7.71
CA LEU A 251 11.44 24.32 -9.09
C LEU A 251 12.53 23.60 -9.93
N GLY A 252 12.12 22.59 -10.69
CA GLY A 252 13.01 21.76 -11.50
C GLY A 252 13.66 20.60 -10.75
N PHE A 253 13.40 20.43 -9.45
CA PHE A 253 13.96 19.34 -8.63
C PHE A 253 12.90 18.46 -7.99
N GLN A 254 13.19 17.18 -7.82
CA GLN A 254 12.39 16.30 -6.99
C GLN A 254 12.65 16.56 -5.51
N GLY A 255 11.63 16.42 -4.65
CA GLY A 255 11.82 16.51 -3.21
C GLY A 255 12.61 15.34 -2.62
N THR A 256 13.26 15.58 -1.50
CA THR A 256 14.14 14.60 -0.82
C THR A 256 13.41 13.48 -0.08
N LEU A 257 12.09 13.59 0.13
CA LEU A 257 11.33 12.52 0.78
C LEU A 257 11.33 11.27 -0.10
N GLY A 258 11.82 10.14 0.43
CA GLY A 258 11.80 8.86 -0.27
C GLY A 258 10.38 8.35 -0.54
N ARG A 259 10.18 7.65 -1.65
CA ARG A 259 8.87 7.08 -2.01
C ARG A 259 8.42 6.12 -0.92
N ASN A 260 7.18 6.31 -0.45
CA ASN A 260 6.52 5.42 0.49
C ASN A 260 7.34 5.17 1.76
N SER A 261 8.11 6.18 2.17
CA SER A 261 8.97 6.15 3.35
C SER A 261 8.18 6.30 4.65
N LEU A 262 6.97 6.89 4.60
CA LEU A 262 6.10 7.05 5.76
C LEU A 262 5.06 5.94 5.80
N ARG A 263 4.56 5.61 7.01
CA ARG A 263 3.51 4.60 7.21
C ARG A 263 2.30 5.15 7.91
N SER A 264 1.14 4.77 7.40
CA SER A 264 -0.16 5.10 7.96
C SER A 264 -0.41 4.35 9.28
N PHE A 265 -1.61 4.50 9.82
CA PHE A 265 -2.05 3.83 11.04
C PHE A 265 -2.20 2.33 10.82
N SER A 266 -1.83 1.57 11.86
CA SER A 266 -2.14 0.14 11.92
C SER A 266 -3.64 -0.08 12.00
N HIS A 267 -4.10 -1.22 11.49
CA HIS A 267 -5.50 -1.63 11.53
C HIS A 267 -5.66 -2.82 12.46
N GLN A 268 -6.64 -2.75 13.35
CA GLN A 268 -6.98 -3.81 14.31
C GLN A 268 -8.49 -3.95 14.37
N GLN A 269 -8.97 -5.19 14.32
CA GLN A 269 -10.39 -5.54 14.41
C GLN A 269 -10.54 -6.84 15.17
N VAL A 270 -11.56 -6.91 16.02
CA VAL A 270 -11.98 -8.10 16.75
C VAL A 270 -13.47 -8.27 16.56
N ASP A 271 -13.87 -9.40 15.98
CA ASP A 271 -15.26 -9.81 15.82
C ASP A 271 -15.53 -10.95 16.80
N LEU A 272 -16.58 -10.80 17.61
CA LEU A 272 -16.99 -11.78 18.63
C LEU A 272 -18.39 -12.29 18.31
N SER A 273 -18.58 -13.61 18.32
CA SER A 273 -19.90 -14.24 18.23
C SER A 273 -20.09 -15.25 19.34
N ILE A 274 -21.33 -15.34 19.81
CA ILE A 274 -21.77 -16.36 20.76
C ILE A 274 -22.83 -17.17 20.06
N ARG A 275 -22.63 -18.49 19.99
CA ARG A 275 -23.57 -19.43 19.35
C ARG A 275 -24.05 -20.47 20.36
N ARG A 276 -25.24 -21.00 20.09
CA ARG A 276 -25.83 -22.09 20.89
C ARG A 276 -26.39 -23.16 19.96
N ASN A 277 -26.03 -24.42 20.20
CA ASN A 277 -26.51 -25.55 19.40
C ASN A 277 -27.70 -26.23 20.09
N PHE A 278 -28.84 -26.29 19.38
CA PHE A 278 -30.04 -27.00 19.83
C PHE A 278 -30.11 -28.38 19.18
N ASN A 279 -30.05 -29.44 19.98
CA ASN A 279 -30.25 -30.79 19.49
C ASN A 279 -31.76 -31.08 19.50
N LEU A 280 -32.39 -31.15 18.32
CA LEU A 280 -33.80 -31.50 18.19
C LEU A 280 -33.94 -33.02 18.05
N THR A 281 -34.54 -33.67 19.05
CA THR A 281 -34.89 -35.10 18.96
C THR A 281 -36.31 -35.22 18.43
N VAL A 282 -36.47 -35.64 17.17
CA VAL A 282 -37.79 -35.99 16.61
C VAL A 282 -38.12 -37.41 17.05
N LYS A 283 -39.23 -37.60 17.78
CA LYS A 283 -39.83 -38.93 17.97
C LYS A 283 -40.70 -39.23 16.77
N SER A 284 -40.24 -40.09 15.87
CA SER A 284 -41.11 -40.75 14.90
C SER A 284 -42.02 -41.72 15.67
N ALA A 285 -43.33 -41.47 15.62
CA ALA A 285 -44.32 -42.40 16.14
C ALA A 285 -44.56 -43.49 15.08
N ASP A 286 -43.84 -44.61 15.19
CA ASP A 286 -44.22 -45.83 14.49
C ASP A 286 -45.13 -46.66 15.39
N SER A 287 -46.42 -46.70 15.05
CA SER A 287 -47.24 -47.87 15.30
C SER A 287 -48.52 -47.82 14.46
N ILE A 288 -48.54 -48.56 13.34
CA ILE A 288 -49.78 -49.18 12.87
C ILE A 288 -49.54 -50.69 12.92
N SER A 289 -49.90 -51.28 14.06
CA SER A 289 -50.11 -52.72 14.17
C SER A 289 -51.31 -53.07 13.29
N ARG A 290 -51.06 -53.66 12.11
CA ARG A 290 -52.10 -54.40 11.39
C ARG A 290 -52.39 -55.67 12.19
N ARG A 291 -53.47 -55.67 12.97
CA ARG A 291 -54.12 -56.91 13.40
C ARG A 291 -54.71 -57.57 12.16
N GLY A 292 -54.30 -58.82 11.94
CA GLY A 292 -54.85 -59.67 10.89
C GLY A 292 -56.34 -59.95 11.10
N VAL A 293 -57.02 -60.13 9.98
CA VAL A 293 -58.25 -60.91 9.82
C VAL A 293 -57.96 -61.90 8.71
#